data_AF-X6DBL2-F1
#
_entry.id   AF-X6DBL2-F1
#
_cell.length_a   1.000
_cell.length_b   1.000
_cell.length_c   1.000
_cell.angle_alpha   90.00
_cell.angle_beta   90.00
_cell.angle_gamma   90.00
#
_symmetry.space_group_name_H-M   'P 1'
#
loop_
_entity.id
_entity.type
_entity.pdbx_description
1 polymer ?
#
loop_
_entity_poly.entity_id
_entity_poly.type
_entity_poly.pdbx_seq_one_letter_code
_entity_poly.pdbx_strand_id
1 'polypeptide(L)'
;MRPRAVRASHEQQGTKGNRKWFTNRRDRNGRGIMKFLDLELARARQRLNREELALENANEMLDENCGVGINIALCNRIRAAQRRVVEARSRLTKIDHGKANTIRTS
;
A
#
# COMPACT_ATOMS: atom_id res chain seq x y z
N MET A 1 -77.55 37.46 -7.73
CA MET A 1 -76.35 37.54 -6.88
C MET A 1 -75.27 36.64 -7.48
N ARG A 2 -74.10 37.18 -7.85
CA ARG A 2 -72.95 36.42 -8.36
C ARG A 2 -71.80 36.51 -7.33
N PRO A 3 -71.16 35.41 -6.91
CA PRO A 3 -70.00 35.52 -6.03
C PRO A 3 -68.71 35.78 -6.81
N ARG A 4 -67.89 36.62 -6.18
CA ARG A 4 -66.59 37.15 -6.59
C ARG A 4 -65.55 36.06 -6.87
N ALA A 5 -64.80 36.25 -7.96
CA ALA A 5 -63.49 35.64 -8.14
C ALA A 5 -62.48 36.28 -7.18
N VAL A 6 -61.89 35.47 -6.30
CA VAL A 6 -60.70 35.84 -5.51
C VAL A 6 -59.54 35.02 -6.05
N ARG A 7 -58.56 35.72 -6.64
CA ARG A 7 -57.26 35.17 -7.00
C ARG A 7 -56.54 34.77 -5.71
N ALA A 8 -56.23 33.49 -5.56
CA ALA A 8 -55.22 33.02 -4.62
C ALA A 8 -53.95 32.73 -5.42
N SER A 9 -53.01 33.66 -5.34
CA SER A 9 -51.62 33.45 -5.69
C SER A 9 -51.07 32.30 -4.85
N HIS A 10 -50.66 31.20 -5.47
CA HIS A 10 -49.78 30.25 -4.83
C HIS A 10 -48.39 30.40 -5.44
N GLU A 11 -47.52 31.01 -4.63
CA GLU A 11 -46.09 31.14 -4.84
C GLU A 11 -45.46 29.78 -5.15
N GLN A 12 -44.63 29.79 -6.19
CA GLN A 12 -43.65 28.76 -6.45
C GLN A 12 -42.66 28.71 -5.27
N GLN A 13 -42.69 27.63 -4.49
CA GLN A 13 -41.60 27.28 -3.59
C GLN A 13 -40.87 26.07 -4.15
N GLY A 14 -39.84 26.35 -4.95
CA GLY A 14 -38.81 25.39 -5.30
C GLY A 14 -37.98 25.05 -4.06
N THR A 15 -38.32 23.95 -3.39
CA THR A 15 -37.50 23.42 -2.30
C THR A 15 -36.36 22.59 -2.89
N LYS A 16 -35.22 23.27 -3.05
CA LYS A 16 -33.87 22.70 -3.16
C LYS A 16 -33.66 21.72 -2.01
N GLY A 17 -33.70 20.42 -2.30
CA GLY A 17 -33.49 19.40 -1.27
C GLY A 17 -32.97 18.07 -1.75
N ASN A 18 -32.36 17.99 -2.94
CA ASN A 18 -31.91 16.71 -3.50
C ASN A 18 -30.46 16.75 -3.99
N ARG A 19 -29.47 16.74 -3.09
CA ARG A 19 -28.04 16.50 -3.46
C ARG A 19 -27.14 15.90 -2.35
N LYS A 20 -27.67 15.38 -1.22
CA LYS A 20 -26.80 14.94 -0.11
C LYS A 20 -26.55 13.43 0.02
N TRP A 21 -27.21 12.58 -0.78
CA TRP A 21 -27.07 11.12 -0.62
C TRP A 21 -26.07 10.44 -1.57
N PHE A 22 -25.47 11.17 -2.53
CA PHE A 22 -24.67 10.56 -3.59
C PHE A 22 -23.14 10.64 -3.45
N THR A 23 -22.60 11.24 -2.37
CA THR A 23 -21.14 11.34 -2.21
C THR A 23 -20.55 10.41 -1.16
N ASN A 24 -21.33 9.82 -0.25
CA ASN A 24 -20.79 9.10 0.90
C ASN A 24 -20.81 7.56 0.77
N ARG A 25 -20.61 7.04 -0.45
CA ARG A 25 -20.58 5.58 -0.71
C ARG A 25 -19.30 5.09 -1.41
N ARG A 26 -18.28 5.93 -1.55
CA ARG A 26 -17.04 5.60 -2.29
C ARG A 26 -15.79 5.28 -1.45
N ASP A 27 -15.82 5.40 -0.11
CA ASP A 27 -14.57 5.37 0.69
C ASP A 27 -14.33 4.12 1.56
N ARG A 28 -15.16 3.07 1.46
CA ARG A 28 -14.90 1.83 2.23
C ARG A 28 -13.85 0.93 1.58
N ASN A 29 -13.83 0.84 0.24
CA ASN A 29 -12.90 -0.05 -0.47
C ASN A 29 -11.49 0.55 -0.59
N GLY A 30 -11.36 1.85 -0.88
CA GLY A 30 -10.04 2.50 -0.99
C GLY A 30 -9.26 2.49 0.33
N ARG A 31 -9.95 2.70 1.47
CA ARG A 31 -9.34 2.66 2.80
C ARG A 31 -8.90 1.25 3.23
N GLY A 32 -9.63 0.22 2.79
CA GLY A 32 -9.25 -1.18 3.01
C GLY A 32 -8.04 -1.60 2.18
N ILE A 33 -8.00 -1.22 0.90
CA ILE A 33 -6.87 -1.49 -0.01
C ILE A 33 -5.61 -0.77 0.47
N MET A 34 -5.72 0.48 0.92
CA MET A 34 -4.57 1.24 1.45
C MET A 34 -3.97 0.56 2.70
N LYS A 35 -4.80 0.14 3.66
CA LYS A 35 -4.36 -0.60 4.85
C LYS A 35 -3.71 -1.95 4.52
N PHE A 36 -4.23 -2.65 3.52
CA PHE A 36 -3.65 -3.91 3.05
C PHE A 36 -2.25 -3.69 2.45
N LEU A 37 -2.10 -2.67 1.59
CA LEU A 37 -0.80 -2.31 1.00
C LEU A 37 0.20 -1.79 2.05
N ASP A 38 -0.27 -1.11 3.11
CA ASP A 38 0.57 -0.71 4.25
C ASP A 38 1.12 -1.92 5.02
N LEU A 39 0.27 -2.91 5.28
CA LEU A 39 0.67 -4.15 5.94
C LEU A 39 1.64 -4.96 5.08
N GLU A 40 1.37 -5.11 3.78
CA GLU A 40 2.26 -5.79 2.83
C GLU A 40 3.60 -5.07 2.71
N LEU A 41 3.62 -3.74 2.71
CA LEU A 41 4.85 -2.94 2.70
C LEU A 41 5.66 -3.16 3.99
N ALA A 42 5.01 -3.12 5.15
CA ALA A 42 5.68 -3.36 6.43
C ALA A 42 6.29 -4.77 6.49
N ARG A 43 5.56 -5.78 6.01
CA ARG A 43 6.03 -7.17 5.90
C ARG A 43 7.22 -7.28 4.95
N ALA A 44 7.16 -6.62 3.79
CA ALA A 44 8.25 -6.63 2.82
C ALA A 44 9.53 -6.00 3.39
N ARG A 45 9.42 -4.86 4.10
CA ARG A 45 10.55 -4.21 4.79
C ARG A 45 11.13 -5.09 5.89
N GLN A 46 10.29 -5.69 6.72
CA GLN A 46 10.77 -6.59 7.77
C GLN A 46 11.54 -7.78 7.20
N ARG A 47 11.06 -8.36 6.10
CA ARG A 47 11.77 -9.45 5.41
C ARG A 47 13.11 -8.98 4.87
N LEU A 48 13.14 -7.84 4.18
CA LEU A 48 14.37 -7.24 3.67
C LEU A 48 15.41 -7.08 4.79
N ASN A 49 15.04 -6.44 5.90
CA ASN A 49 15.97 -6.21 7.02
C ASN A 49 16.54 -7.52 7.59
N ARG A 50 15.73 -8.59 7.64
CA ARG A 50 16.20 -9.91 8.08
C ARG A 50 17.22 -10.51 7.11
N GLU A 51 17.00 -10.37 5.82
CA GLU A 51 17.94 -10.88 4.81
C GLU A 51 19.24 -10.07 4.77
N GLU A 52 19.16 -8.74 4.96
CA GLU A 52 20.34 -7.87 5.07
C GLU A 52 21.19 -8.21 6.29
N LEU A 53 20.57 -8.40 7.46
CA LEU A 53 21.29 -8.82 8.66
C LEU A 53 21.94 -10.22 8.49
N ALA A 54 21.24 -11.15 7.84
CA ALA A 54 21.79 -12.48 7.56
C ALA A 54 22.98 -12.41 6.59
N LEU A 55 22.96 -11.49 5.63
CA LEU A 55 24.07 -11.25 4.71
C LEU A 55 25.27 -10.62 5.42
N GLU A 56 25.04 -9.63 6.28
CA GLU A 56 26.07 -8.97 7.07
C GLU A 56 26.79 -9.97 7.99
N ASN A 57 26.03 -10.76 8.74
CA ASN A 57 26.59 -11.81 9.60
C ASN A 57 27.39 -12.85 8.78
N ALA A 58 26.88 -13.27 7.62
CA ALA A 58 27.60 -14.21 6.79
C ALA A 58 28.90 -13.63 6.22
N ASN A 59 28.96 -12.33 5.93
CA ASN A 59 30.19 -11.66 5.54
C ASN A 59 31.17 -11.54 6.72
N GLU A 60 30.70 -11.20 7.92
CA GLU A 60 31.54 -11.14 9.13
C GLU A 60 32.22 -12.49 9.42
N MET A 61 31.49 -13.60 9.26
CA MET A 61 32.04 -14.95 9.38
C MET A 61 33.11 -15.31 8.32
N LEU A 62 33.18 -14.58 7.19
CA LEU A 62 34.26 -14.74 6.20
C LEU A 62 35.53 -13.99 6.61
N ASP A 63 35.37 -12.88 7.32
CA ASP A 63 36.47 -12.04 7.79
C ASP A 63 37.17 -12.67 9.00
N GLU A 64 36.45 -13.51 9.77
CA GLU A 64 37.06 -14.43 10.72
C GLU A 64 37.83 -15.52 9.96
N ASN A 65 39.12 -15.70 10.30
CA ASN A 65 40.08 -16.60 9.64
C ASN A 65 39.74 -18.10 9.79
N CYS A 66 38.56 -18.50 9.32
CA CYS A 66 38.05 -19.85 9.30
C CYS A 66 38.56 -20.54 8.03
N GLY A 67 39.22 -21.69 8.17
CA GLY A 67 39.90 -22.39 7.07
C GLY A 67 39.04 -22.59 5.79
N VAL A 68 39.71 -22.84 4.66
CA VAL A 68 39.17 -22.82 3.28
C VAL A 68 37.82 -23.54 3.09
N GLY A 69 37.59 -24.66 3.77
CA GLY A 69 36.32 -25.41 3.70
C GLY A 69 35.11 -24.65 4.28
N ILE A 70 35.31 -23.89 5.36
CA ILE A 70 34.28 -23.04 5.97
C ILE A 70 33.97 -21.87 5.03
N ASN A 71 35.00 -21.28 4.42
CA ASN A 71 34.88 -20.19 3.47
C ASN A 71 34.04 -20.57 2.23
N ILE A 72 34.21 -21.78 1.66
CA ILE A 72 33.40 -22.23 0.51
C ILE A 72 31.92 -22.42 0.87
N ALA A 73 31.63 -23.10 1.99
CA ALA A 73 30.25 -23.30 2.47
C ALA A 73 29.57 -21.95 2.77
N LEU A 74 30.32 -21.00 3.31
CA LEU A 74 29.86 -19.65 3.63
C LEU A 74 29.65 -18.79 2.38
N CYS A 75 30.56 -18.83 1.41
CA CYS A 75 30.38 -18.20 0.09
C CYS A 75 29.07 -18.64 -0.58
N ASN A 76 28.71 -19.93 -0.48
CA ASN A 76 27.44 -20.43 -1.00
C ASN A 76 26.23 -19.85 -0.26
N ARG A 77 26.30 -19.73 1.07
CA ARG A 77 25.26 -19.08 1.89
C ARG A 77 25.09 -17.59 1.55
N ILE A 78 26.19 -16.86 1.39
CA ILE A 78 26.19 -15.45 1.00
C ILE A 78 25.54 -15.26 -0.36
N ARG A 79 25.90 -16.08 -1.35
CA ARG A 79 25.28 -16.04 -2.68
C ARG A 79 23.77 -16.31 -2.61
N ALA A 80 23.33 -17.22 -1.75
CA ALA A 80 21.91 -17.48 -1.53
C ALA A 80 21.20 -16.29 -0.86
N ALA A 81 21.83 -15.67 0.16
CA ALA A 81 21.30 -14.49 0.83
C ALA A 81 21.20 -13.29 -0.11
N GLN A 82 22.23 -13.02 -0.90
CA GLN A 82 22.23 -11.97 -1.93
C GLN A 82 21.07 -12.15 -2.92
N ARG A 83 20.83 -13.37 -3.40
CA ARG A 83 19.68 -13.66 -4.28
C ARG A 83 18.35 -13.34 -3.61
N ARG A 84 18.18 -13.72 -2.32
CA ARG A 84 16.98 -13.42 -1.55
C ARG A 84 16.77 -11.92 -1.33
N VAL A 85 17.84 -11.16 -1.10
CA VAL A 85 17.78 -9.69 -1.00
C VAL A 85 17.34 -9.07 -2.31
N VAL A 86 17.92 -9.50 -3.44
CA VAL A 86 17.54 -9.00 -4.77
C VAL A 86 16.08 -9.28 -5.07
N GLU A 87 15.60 -10.49 -4.77
CA GLU A 87 14.18 -10.85 -4.94
C GLU A 87 13.28 -9.99 -4.04
N ALA A 88 13.63 -9.84 -2.76
CA ALA A 88 12.89 -9.05 -1.80
C ALA A 88 12.81 -7.57 -2.22
N ARG A 89 13.93 -6.99 -2.68
CA ARG A 89 13.98 -5.62 -3.22
C ARG A 89 13.10 -5.47 -4.45
N SER A 90 13.16 -6.41 -5.39
CA SER A 90 12.29 -6.42 -6.58
C SER A 90 10.80 -6.42 -6.19
N ARG A 91 10.42 -7.23 -5.19
CA ARG A 91 9.04 -7.27 -4.68
C ARG A 91 8.64 -5.98 -3.98
N LEU A 92 9.54 -5.39 -3.20
CA LEU A 92 9.31 -4.11 -2.52
C LEU A 92 9.03 -3.00 -3.55
N THR A 93 9.86 -2.88 -4.59
CA THR A 93 9.69 -1.89 -5.66
C THR A 93 8.35 -2.04 -6.38
N LYS A 94 7.90 -3.28 -6.64
CA LYS A 94 6.57 -3.53 -7.25
C LYS A 94 5.41 -3.03 -6.38
N ILE A 95 5.47 -3.26 -5.07
CA ILE A 95 4.44 -2.80 -4.12
C ILE A 95 4.44 -1.27 -4.01
N ASP A 96 5.63 -0.66 -4.00
CA ASP A 96 5.80 0.79 -3.93
C ASP A 96 5.22 1.50 -5.17
N HIS A 97 5.50 0.99 -6.37
CA HIS A 97 4.88 1.48 -7.60
C HIS A 97 3.36 1.26 -7.63
N GLY A 98 2.86 0.15 -7.07
CA GLY A 98 1.43 -0.10 -6.92
C GLY A 98 0.72 0.92 -6.01
N LYS A 99 1.37 1.34 -4.92
CA LYS A 99 0.89 2.44 -4.06
C LYS A 99 0.88 3.76 -4.81
N ALA A 100 1.98 4.11 -5.48
CA ALA A 100 2.09 5.36 -6.24
C ALA A 100 1.04 5.47 -7.35
N ASN A 101 0.72 4.34 -8.02
CA ASN A 101 -0.31 4.32 -9.05
C ASN A 101 -1.73 4.54 -8.49
N THR A 102 -2.04 3.96 -7.33
CA THR A 102 -3.36 4.10 -6.68
C THR A 102 -3.61 5.54 -6.19
N ILE A 103 -2.58 6.23 -5.72
CA ILE A 103 -2.65 7.63 -5.25
C ILE A 103 -2.90 8.59 -6.41
N ARG A 104 -2.36 8.32 -7.60
CA ARG A 104 -2.47 9.20 -8.79
C ARG A 104 -3.83 9.10 -9.50
N THR A 105 -4.56 7.99 -9.33
CA THR A 105 -5.85 7.73 -9.98
C THR A 105 -7.06 8.04 -9.09
N SER A 106 -6.86 8.62 -7.90
CA SER A 106 -7.92 8.98 -6.93
C SER A 106 -8.25 10.47 -6.95
#